data_AF-A0A7S0QAG0-F1
#
_entry.id   AF-A0A7S0QAG0-F1
#
_cell.length_a   1.000
_cell.length_b   1.000
_cell.length_c   1.000
_cell.angle_alpha   90.00
_cell.angle_beta   90.00
_cell.angle_gamma   90.00
#
_symmetry.space_group_name_H-M   'P 1'
#
loop_
_entity.id
_entity.type
_entity.pdbx_description
1 polymer ?
#
loop_
_entity_poly.entity_id
_entity_poly.type
_entity_poly.pdbx_seq_one_letter_code
_entity_poly.pdbx_strand_id
1 'polypeptide(L)'
;MIATTCLMQTPSASLKVKGSSALDDINPATVVEGTANPIRSDVGYIPTFKLLSRACAELLWWLGVPGLWLLNFCWLVLFVVVMLPAFVPVFLHYMLSSTVVKNIPYGPSIRHQLDIYFPKDHSRSKGGKVDSRKRLPVVIFFSGGAWIIGYKTWAFMMGKVMQANGVIFVAPDYRNFPQAVAKEMVCDVSMAVQWVLDHVEELGGDRNRISLVGQSAGAHLTALAMMDAAEQELRGRAGNKSEGRRWRCAELERWVGISG
;
A
#
# COMPACT_ATOMS: atom_id res chain seq x y z
N MET A 1 -7.53 -21.15 -22.40
CA MET A 1 -8.50 -22.09 -21.79
C MET A 1 -8.01 -22.45 -20.40
N ILE A 2 -8.84 -22.18 -19.38
CA ILE A 2 -9.12 -22.99 -18.16
C ILE A 2 -7.89 -23.36 -17.29
N ALA A 3 -7.67 -22.74 -16.12
CA ALA A 3 -8.19 -23.12 -14.77
C ALA A 3 -7.61 -24.49 -14.30
N THR A 4 -7.24 -24.83 -13.06
CA THR A 4 -7.41 -24.29 -11.71
C THR A 4 -6.88 -25.35 -10.71
N THR A 5 -6.48 -24.92 -9.50
CA THR A 5 -6.34 -25.68 -8.23
C THR A 5 -5.18 -26.64 -7.99
N CYS A 6 -4.35 -26.26 -7.01
CA CYS A 6 -3.43 -27.11 -6.26
C CYS A 6 -4.15 -27.65 -5.01
N LEU A 7 -4.31 -28.98 -4.92
CA LEU A 7 -4.75 -29.70 -3.71
C LEU A 7 -3.51 -30.11 -2.91
N MET A 8 -3.37 -29.60 -1.69
CA MET A 8 -2.39 -30.09 -0.72
C MET A 8 -2.91 -31.36 -0.04
N GLN A 9 -2.17 -32.45 -0.23
CA GLN A 9 -2.17 -33.62 0.64
C GLN A 9 -1.25 -33.37 1.84
N THR A 10 -1.66 -33.83 3.03
CA THR A 10 -0.75 -34.23 4.11
C THR A 10 -1.28 -35.51 4.79
N PRO A 11 -0.40 -36.31 5.42
CA PRO A 11 -0.51 -37.76 5.37
C PRO A 11 -1.08 -38.43 6.63
N SER A 12 -1.48 -39.68 6.39
CA SER A 12 -1.93 -40.72 7.32
C SER A 12 -0.90 -41.14 8.36
N ALA A 13 -1.35 -41.38 9.59
CA ALA A 13 -0.72 -42.30 10.54
C ALA A 13 -1.81 -43.09 11.30
N SER A 14 -1.94 -44.36 10.91
CA SER A 14 -2.82 -45.36 11.51
C SER A 14 -2.20 -45.95 12.78
N LEU A 15 -2.99 -46.07 13.86
CA LEU A 15 -2.70 -46.94 14.99
C LEU A 15 -3.81 -48.00 15.09
N LYS A 16 -3.40 -49.25 14.88
CA LYS A 16 -4.22 -50.45 14.83
C LYS A 16 -4.24 -51.08 16.22
N VAL A 17 -5.41 -51.22 16.85
CA VAL A 17 -5.58 -52.06 18.04
C VAL A 17 -6.57 -53.18 17.73
N LYS A 18 -6.13 -54.38 18.12
CA LYS A 18 -6.67 -55.73 17.90
C LYS A 18 -8.08 -55.89 18.46
N GLY A 19 -8.94 -56.57 17.72
CA GLY A 19 -10.25 -57.02 18.20
C GLY A 19 -10.17 -58.22 19.15
N SER A 20 -11.21 -58.37 19.96
CA SER A 20 -11.71 -59.66 20.42
C SER A 20 -13.20 -59.53 20.72
N SER A 21 -13.98 -60.40 20.10
CA SER A 21 -15.41 -60.64 20.22
C SER A 21 -15.81 -61.10 21.62
N ALA A 22 -16.92 -60.58 22.14
CA ALA A 22 -17.90 -61.35 22.91
C ALA A 22 -19.18 -60.51 23.13
N LEU A 23 -20.33 -61.17 22.97
CA LEU A 23 -21.66 -60.79 23.44
C LEU A 23 -22.50 -59.91 22.49
N ASP A 24 -23.00 -60.58 21.46
CA ASP A 24 -24.43 -60.51 21.11
C ASP A 24 -25.31 -60.80 22.35
N ASP A 25 -26.54 -60.29 22.30
CA ASP A 25 -27.70 -60.53 23.19
C ASP A 25 -27.94 -59.51 24.33
N ILE A 26 -28.55 -58.34 24.03
CA ILE A 26 -29.66 -57.76 24.83
C ILE A 26 -30.68 -57.03 23.91
N ASN A 27 -31.94 -57.45 24.02
CA ASN A 27 -33.19 -57.08 23.32
C ASN A 27 -33.60 -55.58 23.48
N PRO A 28 -34.37 -54.95 22.55
CA PRO A 28 -34.70 -53.54 22.56
C PRO A 28 -36.03 -53.27 23.28
N ALA A 29 -35.99 -52.98 24.57
CA ALA A 29 -37.13 -52.42 25.29
C ALA A 29 -36.69 -51.84 26.64
N THR A 30 -36.35 -50.55 26.67
CA THR A 30 -36.49 -49.62 27.82
C THR A 30 -35.89 -48.26 27.45
N VAL A 31 -36.66 -47.43 26.76
CA VAL A 31 -36.42 -45.98 26.67
C VAL A 31 -37.32 -45.30 27.70
N VAL A 32 -36.80 -45.14 28.91
CA VAL A 32 -37.26 -44.22 29.96
C VAL A 32 -35.98 -43.95 30.77
N GLU A 33 -35.40 -42.77 30.83
CA GLU A 33 -35.94 -41.59 31.53
C GLU A 33 -35.06 -40.37 31.17
N GLY A 34 -35.69 -39.29 30.72
CA GLY A 34 -35.00 -38.05 30.35
C GLY A 34 -34.66 -37.19 31.56
N THR A 35 -33.39 -36.86 31.74
CA THR A 35 -32.95 -35.73 32.57
C THR A 35 -32.75 -34.51 31.69
N ALA A 36 -33.85 -33.90 31.28
CA ALA A 36 -33.84 -32.56 30.73
C ALA A 36 -33.54 -31.56 31.88
N ASN A 37 -32.38 -30.91 31.82
CA ASN A 37 -32.11 -29.70 32.60
C ASN A 37 -33.20 -28.65 32.35
N PRO A 38 -33.83 -28.05 33.36
CA PRO A 38 -34.79 -26.97 33.16
C PRO A 38 -34.01 -25.65 33.03
N ILE A 39 -33.27 -25.47 31.93
CA ILE A 39 -32.99 -24.10 31.48
C ILE A 39 -34.32 -23.59 30.92
N ARG A 40 -35.09 -22.93 31.78
CA ARG A 40 -36.31 -22.22 31.42
C ARG A 40 -35.91 -21.11 30.43
N SER A 41 -36.06 -21.39 29.14
CA SER A 41 -35.67 -20.51 28.03
C SER A 41 -36.74 -19.47 27.70
N ASP A 42 -37.72 -19.28 28.57
CA ASP A 42 -38.84 -18.39 28.29
C ASP A 42 -39.05 -17.40 29.44
N VAL A 43 -39.08 -16.12 29.08
CA VAL A 43 -39.34 -14.93 29.91
C VAL A 43 -38.18 -14.46 30.82
N GLY A 44 -37.27 -13.65 30.26
CA GLY A 44 -36.39 -12.82 31.10
C GLY A 44 -35.27 -12.06 30.39
N TYR A 45 -34.69 -12.61 29.31
CA TYR A 45 -33.47 -12.04 28.73
C TYR A 45 -33.70 -10.75 27.93
N ILE A 46 -34.72 -10.72 27.07
CA ILE A 46 -35.07 -9.56 26.24
C ILE A 46 -35.53 -8.35 27.07
N PRO A 47 -36.43 -8.47 28.07
CA PRO A 47 -36.83 -7.33 28.90
C PRO A 47 -35.70 -6.84 29.81
N THR A 48 -34.87 -7.74 30.34
CA THR A 48 -33.70 -7.37 31.17
C THR A 48 -32.65 -6.62 30.36
N PHE A 49 -32.39 -7.03 29.11
CA PHE A 49 -31.50 -6.31 28.21
C PHE A 49 -32.02 -4.91 27.87
N LYS A 50 -33.33 -4.76 27.64
CA LYS A 50 -33.96 -3.44 27.42
C LYS A 50 -33.87 -2.54 28.65
N LEU A 51 -34.02 -3.10 29.85
CA LEU A 51 -33.89 -2.33 31.10
C LEU A 51 -32.44 -1.90 31.33
N LEU A 52 -31.48 -2.81 31.13
CA LEU A 52 -30.06 -2.55 31.31
C LEU A 52 -29.53 -1.52 30.30
N SER A 53 -29.93 -1.62 29.03
CA SER A 53 -29.56 -0.64 28.00
C SER A 53 -30.14 0.75 28.28
N ARG A 54 -31.38 0.84 28.78
CA ARG A 54 -31.97 2.11 29.23
C ARG A 54 -31.25 2.69 30.43
N ALA A 55 -30.97 1.89 31.45
CA ALA A 55 -30.24 2.35 32.63
C ALA A 55 -28.80 2.79 32.28
N CYS A 56 -28.15 2.10 31.35
CA CYS A 56 -26.83 2.48 30.85
C CYS A 56 -26.87 3.80 30.06
N ALA A 57 -27.88 3.98 29.21
CA ALA A 57 -28.08 5.23 28.46
C ALA A 57 -28.34 6.43 29.40
N GLU A 58 -29.19 6.26 30.40
CA GLU A 58 -29.44 7.27 31.44
C GLU A 58 -28.15 7.57 32.23
N LEU A 59 -27.42 6.54 32.68
CA LEU A 59 -26.17 6.74 33.41
C LEU A 59 -25.12 7.50 32.58
N LEU A 60 -24.97 7.16 31.29
CA LEU A 60 -24.09 7.86 30.36
C LEU A 60 -24.52 9.32 30.15
N TRP A 61 -25.83 9.56 30.10
CA TRP A 61 -26.41 10.90 30.02
C TRP A 61 -26.09 11.72 31.29
N TRP A 62 -26.29 11.16 32.48
CA TRP A 62 -25.96 11.76 33.77
C TRP A 62 -24.46 11.99 33.98
N LEU A 63 -23.62 11.10 33.44
CA LEU A 63 -22.17 11.28 33.36
C LEU A 63 -21.74 12.37 32.36
N GLY A 64 -22.69 13.01 31.65
CA GLY A 64 -22.42 14.08 30.70
C GLY A 64 -21.70 13.62 29.44
N VAL A 65 -21.60 12.30 29.22
CA VAL A 65 -20.84 11.70 28.11
C VAL A 65 -21.26 12.30 26.76
N PRO A 66 -22.54 12.42 26.40
CA PRO A 66 -22.96 13.02 25.13
C PRO A 66 -22.49 14.48 24.96
N GLY A 67 -22.45 15.26 26.03
CA GLY A 67 -21.95 16.63 26.03
C GLY A 67 -20.44 16.70 25.83
N LEU A 68 -19.67 15.81 26.46
CA LEU A 68 -18.23 15.70 26.24
C LEU A 68 -17.91 15.28 24.79
N TRP A 69 -18.67 14.33 24.22
CA TRP A 69 -18.53 13.95 22.82
C TRP A 69 -18.83 15.11 21.86
N LEU A 70 -19.89 15.89 22.14
CA LEU A 70 -20.22 17.07 21.35
C LEU A 70 -19.12 18.13 21.43
N LEU A 71 -18.58 18.38 22.63
CA LEU A 71 -17.48 19.31 22.83
C LEU A 71 -16.21 18.84 22.08
N ASN A 72 -15.84 17.56 22.19
CA ASN A 72 -14.72 16.98 21.46
C ASN A 72 -14.92 17.05 19.94
N PHE A 73 -16.15 16.84 19.47
CA PHE A 73 -16.50 17.02 18.06
C PHE A 73 -16.33 18.49 17.63
N CYS A 74 -16.79 19.45 18.43
CA CYS A 74 -16.57 20.88 18.18
C CYS A 74 -15.07 21.23 18.17
N TRP A 75 -14.27 20.67 19.09
CA TRP A 75 -12.82 20.84 19.09
C TRP A 75 -12.16 20.26 17.84
N LEU A 76 -12.61 19.09 17.39
CA LEU A 76 -12.13 18.48 16.15
C LEU A 76 -12.48 19.36 14.93
N VAL A 77 -13.70 19.88 14.86
CA VAL A 77 -14.13 20.79 13.78
C VAL A 77 -13.29 22.07 13.81
N LEU A 78 -13.10 22.68 14.98
CA LEU A 78 -12.26 23.87 15.13
C LEU A 78 -10.82 23.58 14.69
N PHE A 79 -10.25 22.44 15.11
CA PHE A 79 -8.91 22.02 14.71
C PHE A 79 -8.79 21.86 13.18
N VAL A 80 -9.77 21.23 12.54
CA VAL A 80 -9.81 21.10 11.07
C VAL A 80 -9.91 22.46 10.40
N VAL A 81 -10.77 23.36 10.89
CA VAL A 81 -10.93 24.72 10.34
C VAL A 81 -9.63 25.52 10.46
N VAL A 82 -8.92 25.42 11.59
CA VAL A 82 -7.62 26.07 11.80
C VAL A 82 -6.54 25.49 10.87
N MET A 83 -6.59 24.20 10.56
CA MET A 83 -5.63 23.55 9.66
C MET A 83 -5.91 23.82 8.18
N LEU A 84 -7.17 23.97 7.77
CA LEU A 84 -7.57 24.12 6.36
C LEU A 84 -6.77 25.19 5.58
N PRO A 85 -6.53 26.41 6.10
CA PRO A 85 -5.76 27.43 5.38
C PRO A 85 -4.33 27.00 4.98
N ALA A 86 -3.72 26.06 5.70
CA ALA A 86 -2.39 25.53 5.36
C ALA A 86 -2.46 24.51 4.21
N PHE A 87 -3.50 23.68 4.18
CA PHE A 87 -3.64 22.59 3.20
C PHE A 87 -4.32 23.03 1.90
N VAL A 88 -5.21 24.03 1.94
CA VAL A 88 -5.94 24.50 0.75
C VAL A 88 -5.00 25.02 -0.35
N PRO A 89 -4.02 25.90 -0.10
CA PRO A 89 -3.10 26.38 -1.15
C PRO A 89 -2.24 25.26 -1.74
N VAL A 90 -1.87 24.28 -0.91
CA VAL A 90 -1.10 23.09 -1.30
C VAL A 90 -1.94 22.26 -2.27
N PHE A 91 -3.18 21.96 -1.90
CA PHE A 91 -4.13 21.22 -2.73
C PHE A 91 -4.46 21.94 -4.04
N LEU A 92 -4.73 23.25 -4.00
CA LEU A 92 -5.01 24.06 -5.18
C LEU A 92 -3.81 24.09 -6.13
N HIS A 93 -2.58 24.19 -5.60
CA HIS A 93 -1.39 24.11 -6.44
C HIS A 93 -1.25 22.74 -7.10
N TYR A 94 -1.51 21.64 -6.37
CA TYR A 94 -1.51 20.31 -6.99
C TYR A 94 -2.53 20.22 -8.13
N MET A 95 -3.74 20.73 -7.92
CA MET A 95 -4.82 20.62 -8.90
C MET A 95 -4.61 21.51 -10.12
N LEU A 96 -4.21 22.77 -9.91
CA LEU A 96 -4.17 23.79 -10.95
C LEU A 96 -2.79 23.98 -11.59
N SER A 97 -1.73 23.39 -11.05
CA SER A 97 -0.39 23.60 -11.60
C SER A 97 -0.22 22.93 -12.98
N SER A 98 0.17 23.73 -13.96
CA SER A 98 0.52 23.29 -15.32
C SER A 98 1.89 22.61 -15.39
N THR A 99 2.68 22.67 -14.32
CA THR A 99 4.02 22.05 -14.27
C THR A 99 3.99 20.61 -13.77
N VAL A 100 2.81 20.12 -13.36
CA VAL A 100 2.64 18.75 -12.86
C VAL A 100 1.85 17.96 -13.89
N VAL A 101 2.51 16.98 -14.51
CA VAL A 101 1.85 16.02 -15.40
C VAL A 101 1.45 14.82 -14.55
N LYS A 102 0.14 14.56 -14.46
CA LYS A 102 -0.43 13.60 -13.52
C LYS A 102 -0.88 12.33 -14.23
N ASN A 103 -0.93 11.24 -13.49
CA ASN A 103 -1.54 9.97 -13.90
C ASN A 103 -0.92 9.36 -15.17
N ILE A 104 0.39 9.48 -15.35
CA ILE A 104 1.09 8.82 -16.45
C ILE A 104 1.15 7.32 -16.17
N PRO A 105 0.60 6.45 -17.03
CA PRO A 105 0.64 5.02 -16.82
C PRO A 105 2.06 4.47 -17.08
N TYR A 106 2.58 3.68 -16.16
CA TYR A 106 3.85 2.95 -16.33
C TYR A 106 3.67 1.43 -16.43
N GLY A 107 2.46 0.94 -16.18
CA GLY A 107 2.17 -0.50 -16.17
C GLY A 107 0.66 -0.81 -16.24
N PRO A 108 0.28 -2.10 -16.11
CA PRO A 108 -1.08 -2.55 -16.41
C PRO A 108 -2.13 -2.26 -15.33
N SER A 109 -1.74 -2.07 -14.06
CA SER A 109 -2.70 -1.80 -12.98
C SER A 109 -3.18 -0.36 -13.01
N ILE A 110 -4.39 -0.11 -12.52
CA ILE A 110 -4.92 1.25 -12.29
C ILE A 110 -4.02 2.07 -11.36
N ARG A 111 -3.28 1.41 -10.46
CA ARG A 111 -2.31 2.05 -9.58
C ARG A 111 -0.91 2.19 -10.18
N HIS A 112 -0.66 1.65 -11.37
CA HIS A 112 0.61 1.84 -12.06
C HIS A 112 0.63 3.20 -12.77
N GLN A 113 0.55 4.25 -11.96
CA GLN A 113 0.51 5.64 -12.39
C GLN A 113 1.60 6.42 -11.67
N LEU A 114 2.18 7.40 -12.34
CA LEU A 114 3.14 8.33 -11.76
C LEU A 114 2.78 9.77 -12.09
N ASP A 115 3.19 10.67 -11.19
CA ASP A 115 3.10 12.12 -11.40
C ASP A 115 4.52 12.68 -11.57
N ILE A 116 4.70 13.56 -12.57
CA ILE A 116 5.98 14.21 -12.86
C ILE A 116 5.84 15.70 -12.62
N TYR A 117 6.77 16.24 -11.86
CA TYR A 117 6.86 17.65 -11.49
C TYR A 117 8.05 18.27 -12.20
N PHE A 118 7.77 19.20 -13.11
CA PHE A 118 8.79 19.91 -13.88
C PHE A 118 9.12 21.26 -13.26
N PRO A 119 10.40 21.66 -13.18
CA PRO A 119 10.79 23.02 -12.78
C PRO A 119 10.08 24.10 -13.59
N LYS A 120 9.82 25.26 -12.99
CA LYS A 120 9.12 26.38 -13.68
C LYS A 120 9.87 26.86 -14.93
N ASP A 121 11.21 26.84 -14.86
CA ASP A 121 12.08 27.25 -15.97
C ASP A 121 12.34 26.11 -16.96
N HIS A 122 11.63 25.00 -16.83
CA HIS A 122 11.67 23.92 -17.82
C HIS A 122 10.99 24.39 -19.10
N SER A 123 11.75 25.07 -19.96
CA SER A 123 11.38 25.27 -21.35
C SER A 123 11.28 23.88 -21.98
N ARG A 124 10.08 23.30 -22.03
CA ARG A 124 9.77 22.21 -22.96
C ARG A 124 10.05 22.79 -24.33
N SER A 125 11.26 22.58 -24.84
CA SER A 125 11.62 22.96 -26.20
C SER A 125 10.61 22.24 -27.10
N LYS A 126 9.62 23.00 -27.58
CA LYS A 126 8.64 22.52 -28.54
C LYS A 126 9.42 22.29 -29.84
N GLY A 127 10.01 21.11 -29.99
CA GLY A 127 10.86 20.78 -31.13
C GLY A 127 12.20 20.17 -30.70
N GLY A 128 12.16 18.88 -30.35
CA GLY A 128 13.20 17.90 -30.67
C GLY A 128 14.68 18.29 -30.52
N LYS A 129 15.12 18.61 -29.30
CA LYS A 129 16.43 18.28 -28.69
C LYS A 129 16.65 19.19 -27.49
N VAL A 130 16.56 18.62 -26.29
CA VAL A 130 17.10 19.28 -25.09
C VAL A 130 18.62 19.20 -25.19
N ASP A 131 19.29 20.34 -25.15
CA ASP A 131 20.75 20.41 -25.14
C ASP A 131 21.28 19.54 -23.98
N SER A 132 22.23 18.64 -24.24
CA SER A 132 22.71 17.67 -23.24
C SER A 132 23.33 18.36 -22.02
N ARG A 133 23.81 19.60 -22.18
CA ARG A 133 24.34 20.44 -21.09
C ARG A 133 23.26 21.10 -20.22
N LYS A 134 21.98 21.02 -20.61
CA LYS A 134 20.83 21.58 -19.86
C LYS A 134 19.93 20.48 -19.25
N ARG A 135 20.35 19.22 -19.29
CA ARG A 135 19.59 18.13 -18.67
C ARG A 135 19.56 18.27 -17.15
N LEU A 136 18.39 18.05 -16.57
CA LEU A 136 18.12 18.30 -15.16
C LEU A 136 18.29 17.02 -14.32
N PRO A 137 18.71 17.12 -13.06
CA PRO A 137 18.70 15.97 -12.15
C PRO A 137 17.27 15.46 -11.95
N VAL A 138 17.14 14.14 -11.77
CA VAL A 138 15.86 13.48 -11.58
C VAL A 138 15.81 12.75 -10.24
N VAL A 139 14.73 12.94 -9.50
CA VAL A 139 14.47 12.24 -8.23
C VAL A 139 13.22 11.40 -8.38
N ILE A 140 13.33 10.09 -8.15
CA ILE A 140 12.19 9.16 -8.09
C ILE A 140 11.87 8.93 -6.62
N PHE A 141 10.66 9.30 -6.19
CA PHE A 141 10.24 9.21 -4.80
C PHE A 141 9.09 8.22 -4.60
N PHE A 142 9.31 7.23 -3.74
CA PHE A 142 8.31 6.26 -3.33
C PHE A 142 7.77 6.59 -1.93
N SER A 143 6.48 6.91 -1.87
CA SER A 143 5.77 7.23 -0.63
C SER A 143 5.64 5.99 0.28
N GLY A 144 5.58 6.20 1.59
CA GLY A 144 5.28 5.15 2.56
C GLY A 144 3.79 4.96 2.82
N GLY A 145 3.48 4.20 3.87
CA GLY A 145 2.10 3.91 4.30
C GLY A 145 1.88 2.48 4.79
N ALA A 146 2.88 1.89 5.47
CA ALA A 146 2.79 0.54 6.04
C ALA A 146 2.27 -0.53 5.07
N TRP A 147 2.58 -0.41 3.76
CA TRP A 147 2.14 -1.30 2.67
C TRP A 147 0.63 -1.38 2.43
N ILE A 148 -0.19 -0.75 3.27
CA ILE A 148 -1.65 -0.86 3.26
C ILE A 148 -2.26 0.45 2.75
N ILE A 149 -1.70 1.59 3.17
CA ILE A 149 -2.08 2.93 2.74
C ILE A 149 -0.91 3.57 1.99
N GLY A 150 -1.13 4.78 1.50
CA GLY A 150 -0.13 5.50 0.71
C GLY A 150 -0.62 5.77 -0.70
N TYR A 151 -0.34 6.98 -1.17
CA TYR A 151 -0.75 7.46 -2.47
C TYR A 151 0.27 8.48 -2.98
N LYS A 152 0.49 8.53 -4.30
CA LYS A 152 1.46 9.45 -4.94
C LYS A 152 1.30 10.92 -4.56
N THR A 153 0.11 11.38 -4.19
CA THR A 153 -0.11 12.79 -3.79
C THR A 153 0.51 13.16 -2.46
N TRP A 154 0.87 12.19 -1.61
CA TRP A 154 1.56 12.46 -0.35
C TRP A 154 2.97 13.03 -0.59
N ALA A 155 3.55 12.73 -1.76
CA ALA A 155 4.83 13.26 -2.19
C ALA A 155 4.76 14.72 -2.69
N PHE A 156 3.57 15.33 -2.73
CA PHE A 156 3.35 16.63 -3.37
C PHE A 156 4.23 17.76 -2.80
N MET A 157 4.32 17.87 -1.47
CA MET A 157 5.13 18.91 -0.84
C MET A 157 6.61 18.77 -1.20
N MET A 158 7.12 17.53 -1.21
CA MET A 158 8.48 17.24 -1.65
C MET A 158 8.66 17.61 -3.13
N GLY A 159 7.69 17.24 -3.98
CA GLY A 159 7.69 17.60 -5.39
C GLY A 159 7.75 19.10 -5.63
N LYS A 160 6.99 19.89 -4.85
CA LYS A 160 7.03 21.36 -4.92
C LYS A 160 8.40 21.94 -4.55
N VAL A 161 9.04 21.39 -3.51
CA VAL A 161 10.39 21.81 -3.09
C VAL A 161 11.42 21.45 -4.16
N MET A 162 11.40 20.21 -4.66
CA MET A 162 12.32 19.75 -5.71
C MET A 162 12.15 20.56 -7.00
N GLN A 163 10.91 20.85 -7.38
CA GLN A 163 10.58 21.69 -8.52
C GLN A 163 11.19 23.09 -8.39
N ALA A 164 11.12 23.71 -7.21
CA ALA A 164 11.69 25.03 -6.95
C ALA A 164 13.23 25.03 -7.00
N ASN A 165 13.86 23.87 -6.80
CA ASN A 165 15.32 23.70 -6.86
C ASN A 165 15.83 23.23 -8.24
N GLY A 166 15.00 23.26 -9.28
CA GLY A 166 15.42 22.88 -10.63
C GLY A 166 15.58 21.37 -10.82
N VAL A 167 14.91 20.55 -10.02
CA VAL A 167 14.95 19.08 -10.08
C VAL A 167 13.66 18.55 -10.69
N ILE A 168 13.75 17.60 -11.63
CA ILE A 168 12.57 16.85 -12.08
C ILE A 168 12.23 15.83 -11.01
N PHE A 169 11.03 15.92 -10.46
CA PHE A 169 10.58 15.00 -9.42
C PHE A 169 9.51 14.07 -9.95
N VAL A 170 9.69 12.77 -9.72
CA VAL A 170 8.76 11.73 -10.14
C VAL A 170 8.21 11.04 -8.91
N ALA A 171 6.89 10.97 -8.78
CA ALA A 171 6.19 10.28 -7.70
C ALA A 171 5.34 9.14 -8.26
N PRO A 172 5.89 7.90 -8.33
CA PRO A 172 5.12 6.74 -8.71
C PRO A 172 4.18 6.28 -7.59
N ASP A 173 3.03 5.78 -7.99
CA ASP A 173 2.12 5.00 -7.16
C ASP A 173 2.37 3.50 -7.38
N TYR A 174 2.11 2.66 -6.39
CA TYR A 174 2.27 1.20 -6.48
C TYR A 174 1.07 0.51 -5.81
N ARG A 175 0.85 -0.78 -6.05
CA ARG A 175 -0.28 -1.50 -5.44
C ARG A 175 -0.05 -1.70 -3.94
N ASN A 176 -1.11 -1.57 -3.14
CA ASN A 176 -1.06 -1.81 -1.69
C ASN A 176 -1.74 -3.13 -1.33
N PHE A 177 -1.50 -3.62 -0.12
CA PHE A 177 -2.27 -4.71 0.46
C PHE A 177 -3.74 -4.29 0.63
N PRO A 178 -4.73 -5.15 0.31
CA PRO A 178 -4.64 -6.55 -0.10
C PRO A 178 -4.53 -6.78 -1.63
N GLN A 179 -4.39 -5.73 -2.45
CA GLN A 179 -4.33 -5.84 -3.92
C GLN A 179 -3.05 -6.48 -4.44
N ALA A 180 -1.96 -6.36 -3.67
CA ALA A 180 -0.66 -6.95 -3.98
C ALA A 180 0.02 -7.43 -2.70
N VAL A 181 0.86 -8.45 -2.83
CA VAL A 181 1.79 -8.88 -1.77
C VAL A 181 3.14 -8.18 -1.92
N ALA A 182 3.97 -8.18 -0.87
CA ALA A 182 5.25 -7.45 -0.85
C ALA A 182 6.13 -7.71 -2.09
N LYS A 183 6.22 -8.97 -2.57
CA LYS A 183 6.96 -9.32 -3.78
C LYS A 183 6.46 -8.57 -5.02
N GLU A 184 5.14 -8.48 -5.19
CA GLU A 184 4.53 -7.79 -6.32
C GLU A 184 4.69 -6.27 -6.21
N MET A 185 4.64 -5.71 -5.00
CA MET A 185 4.94 -4.30 -4.77
C MET A 185 6.38 -3.96 -5.16
N VAL A 186 7.34 -4.85 -4.86
CA VAL A 186 8.73 -4.70 -5.30
C VAL A 186 8.83 -4.72 -6.84
N CYS A 187 8.08 -5.60 -7.51
CA CYS A 187 7.97 -5.58 -8.96
C CYS A 187 7.40 -4.25 -9.49
N ASP A 188 6.37 -3.69 -8.85
CA ASP A 188 5.77 -2.42 -9.24
C ASP A 188 6.78 -1.25 -9.12
N VAL A 189 7.53 -1.20 -8.01
CA VAL A 189 8.62 -0.25 -7.83
C VAL A 189 9.68 -0.41 -8.91
N SER A 190 10.08 -1.65 -9.21
CA SER A 190 11.07 -1.96 -10.25
C SER A 190 10.58 -1.53 -11.65
N MET A 191 9.31 -1.76 -11.97
CA MET A 191 8.68 -1.30 -13.22
C MET A 191 8.65 0.22 -13.33
N ALA A 192 8.31 0.92 -12.24
CA ALA A 192 8.31 2.38 -12.22
C ALA A 192 9.72 2.95 -12.43
N VAL A 193 10.74 2.39 -11.77
CA VAL A 193 12.14 2.80 -11.97
C VAL A 193 12.59 2.56 -13.40
N GLN A 194 12.28 1.38 -13.98
CA GLN A 194 12.57 1.07 -15.38
C GLN A 194 11.93 2.10 -16.32
N TRP A 195 10.64 2.39 -16.11
CA TRP A 195 9.90 3.33 -16.93
C TRP A 195 10.56 4.72 -16.91
N VAL A 196 10.97 5.21 -15.73
CA VAL A 196 11.66 6.49 -15.63
C VAL A 196 12.99 6.46 -16.39
N LEU A 197 13.79 5.39 -16.23
CA LEU A 197 15.06 5.25 -16.93
C LEU A 197 14.95 5.19 -18.45
N ASP A 198 13.83 4.69 -18.97
CA ASP A 198 13.57 4.63 -20.41
C ASP A 198 13.09 5.98 -20.96
N HIS A 199 12.37 6.79 -20.18
CA HIS A 199 11.80 8.07 -20.64
C HIS A 199 12.57 9.32 -20.14
N VAL A 200 13.56 9.17 -19.26
CA VAL A 200 14.24 10.29 -18.57
C VAL A 200 14.78 11.34 -19.54
N GLU A 201 15.36 10.92 -20.67
CA GLU A 201 15.95 11.85 -21.64
C GLU A 201 14.89 12.65 -22.40
N GLU A 202 13.75 12.03 -22.69
CA GLU A 202 12.60 12.68 -23.33
C GLU A 202 11.95 13.72 -22.41
N LEU A 203 12.02 13.45 -21.10
CA LEU A 203 11.57 14.36 -20.05
C LEU A 203 12.55 15.51 -19.79
N GLY A 204 13.70 15.58 -20.48
CA GLY A 204 14.73 16.59 -20.25
C GLY A 204 15.61 16.32 -19.02
N GLY A 205 15.54 15.11 -18.47
CA GLY A 205 16.37 14.65 -17.36
C GLY A 205 17.74 14.11 -17.81
N ASP A 206 18.70 14.15 -16.90
CA ASP A 206 20.01 13.55 -17.09
C ASP A 206 20.01 12.11 -16.58
N ARG A 207 20.29 11.16 -17.49
CA ARG A 207 20.36 9.73 -17.18
C ARG A 207 21.43 9.39 -16.14
N ASN A 208 22.48 10.19 -16.03
CA ASN A 208 23.57 9.96 -15.07
C ASN A 208 23.30 10.60 -13.70
N ARG A 209 22.21 11.35 -13.53
CA ARG A 209 21.87 12.08 -12.30
C ARG A 209 20.48 11.73 -11.80
N ILE A 210 20.25 10.44 -11.65
CA ILE A 210 18.99 9.89 -11.15
C ILE A 210 19.19 9.42 -9.71
N SER A 211 18.43 10.00 -8.79
CA SER A 211 18.41 9.60 -7.38
C SER A 211 17.11 8.88 -7.04
N LEU A 212 17.23 7.75 -6.35
CA LEU A 212 16.09 6.98 -5.86
C LEU A 212 15.86 7.28 -4.38
N VAL A 213 14.65 7.70 -4.02
CA VAL A 213 14.28 8.05 -2.65
C VAL A 213 13.06 7.26 -2.24
N GLY A 214 13.07 6.69 -1.04
CA GLY A 214 11.89 6.03 -0.47
C GLY A 214 11.66 6.48 0.96
N GLN A 215 10.39 6.49 1.39
CA GLN A 215 10.01 6.81 2.77
C GLN A 215 9.27 5.64 3.43
N SER A 216 9.67 5.25 4.65
CA SER A 216 9.06 4.16 5.43
C SER A 216 8.88 2.87 4.60
N ALA A 217 7.65 2.42 4.37
CA ALA A 217 7.34 1.28 3.51
C ALA A 217 7.92 1.43 2.08
N GLY A 218 7.95 2.63 1.51
CA GLY A 218 8.58 2.91 0.22
C GLY A 218 10.11 2.80 0.27
N ALA A 219 10.74 3.17 1.39
CA ALA A 219 12.18 2.94 1.59
C ALA A 219 12.49 1.44 1.64
N HIS A 220 11.66 0.67 2.33
CA HIS A 220 11.76 -0.78 2.38
C HIS A 220 11.62 -1.42 0.99
N LEU A 221 10.59 -1.04 0.23
CA LEU A 221 10.35 -1.60 -1.11
C LEU A 221 11.44 -1.22 -2.12
N THR A 222 11.93 0.03 -2.09
CA THR A 222 13.02 0.46 -2.98
C THR A 222 14.35 -0.23 -2.64
N ALA A 223 14.65 -0.45 -1.36
CA ALA A 223 15.82 -1.23 -0.95
C ALA A 223 15.75 -2.66 -1.48
N LEU A 224 14.60 -3.34 -1.34
CA LEU A 224 14.40 -4.68 -1.90
C LEU A 224 14.51 -4.71 -3.42
N ALA A 225 13.97 -3.70 -4.11
CA ALA A 225 14.07 -3.60 -5.57
C ALA A 225 15.53 -3.43 -6.03
N MET A 226 16.35 -2.68 -5.28
CA MET A 226 17.78 -2.56 -5.55
C MET A 226 18.54 -3.86 -5.30
N MET A 227 18.22 -4.58 -4.23
CA MET A 227 18.83 -5.88 -3.96
C MET A 227 18.48 -6.90 -5.05
N ASP A 228 17.22 -6.93 -5.49
CA ASP A 228 16.75 -7.79 -6.59
C ASP A 228 17.48 -7.45 -7.91
N ALA A 229 17.63 -6.16 -8.22
CA ALA A 229 18.38 -5.72 -9.41
C ALA A 229 19.86 -6.13 -9.33
N ALA A 230 20.51 -5.92 -8.18
CA ALA A 230 21.91 -6.30 -7.97
C ALA A 230 22.12 -7.82 -8.07
N GLU A 231 21.24 -8.61 -7.47
CA GLU A 231 21.29 -10.07 -7.54
C GLU A 231 21.16 -10.56 -9.00
N GLN A 232 20.25 -9.95 -9.76
CA GLN A 232 20.07 -10.31 -11.17
C GLN A 232 21.25 -9.88 -12.04
N GLU A 233 21.91 -8.77 -11.75
CA GLU A 233 23.16 -8.41 -12.43
C GLU A 233 24.26 -9.43 -12.18
N LEU A 234 24.38 -9.95 -10.95
CA LEU A 234 25.34 -11.01 -10.61
C LEU A 234 25.00 -12.32 -11.33
N ARG A 235 23.72 -12.71 -11.36
CA ARG A 235 23.24 -13.92 -12.06
C ARG A 235 23.34 -13.80 -13.57
N GLY A 236 23.06 -12.63 -14.14
CA GLY A 236 23.15 -12.32 -15.56
C GLY A 236 24.58 -12.26 -16.10
N ARG A 237 25.59 -12.07 -15.23
CA ARG A 237 27.00 -12.31 -15.57
C ARG A 237 27.34 -13.82 -15.67
N ALA A 238 26.52 -14.69 -15.08
CA ALA A 238 26.73 -16.14 -15.05
C ALA A 238 25.84 -16.93 -16.03
N GLY A 239 24.86 -16.30 -16.70
CA GLY A 239 23.90 -16.96 -17.58
C GLY A 239 23.68 -16.23 -18.92
N ASN A 240 23.59 -16.98 -20.01
CA ASN A 240 23.41 -16.47 -21.37
C ASN A 240 22.01 -15.84 -21.58
N LYS A 241 21.99 -14.76 -22.36
CA LYS A 241 20.88 -13.82 -22.64
C LYS A 241 19.56 -14.48 -23.10
N SER A 242 18.43 -14.09 -22.49
CA SER A 242 17.11 -13.95 -23.17
C SER A 242 15.99 -13.34 -22.31
N GLU A 243 16.28 -12.53 -21.30
CA GLU A 243 15.23 -11.74 -20.60
C GLU A 243 15.37 -10.26 -20.95
N GLY A 244 14.23 -9.57 -21.08
CA GLY A 244 14.14 -8.17 -21.52
C GLY A 244 15.03 -7.22 -20.70
N ARG A 245 15.33 -6.05 -21.28
CA ARG A 245 16.17 -5.03 -20.62
C ARG A 245 15.60 -4.68 -19.24
N ARG A 246 16.37 -4.97 -18.19
CA ARG A 246 16.09 -4.54 -16.82
C ARG A 246 17.13 -3.52 -16.37
N TRP A 247 16.72 -2.61 -15.50
CA TRP A 247 17.54 -1.53 -15.00
C TRP A 247 18.62 -2.05 -14.08
N ARG A 248 19.70 -1.28 -13.98
CA ARG A 248 20.88 -1.62 -13.19
C ARG A 248 21.09 -0.65 -12.06
N CYS A 249 21.66 -1.12 -10.96
CA CYS A 249 22.03 -0.27 -9.83
C CYS A 249 23.04 0.81 -10.24
N ALA A 250 23.89 0.53 -11.23
CA ALA A 250 24.85 1.49 -11.78
C ALA A 250 24.21 2.65 -12.59
N GLU A 251 22.94 2.54 -12.96
CA GLU A 251 22.21 3.64 -13.63
C GLU A 251 21.64 4.67 -12.63
N LEU A 252 21.73 4.38 -11.33
CA LEU A 252 21.32 5.30 -10.26
C LEU A 252 22.55 5.97 -9.67
N GLU A 253 22.49 7.29 -9.51
CA GLU A 253 23.57 8.08 -8.90
C GLU A 253 23.63 7.81 -7.40
N ARG A 254 22.47 7.80 -6.72
CA ARG A 254 22.34 7.63 -5.27
C ARG A 254 20.99 7.01 -4.89
N TRP A 255 20.96 6.36 -3.72
CA TRP A 255 19.75 5.94 -3.04
C TRP A 255 19.65 6.55 -1.65
N VAL A 256 18.45 6.99 -1.24
CA VAL A 256 18.15 7.55 0.08
C VAL A 256 16.91 6.90 0.66
N GLY A 257 17.07 6.17 1.77
CA GLY A 257 15.96 5.66 2.57
C GLY A 257 15.65 6.58 3.75
N ILE A 258 14.42 7.05 3.85
CA ILE A 258 13.93 7.88 4.97
C ILE A 258 13.10 6.98 5.89
N SER A 259 13.50 6.87 7.17
CA SER A 259 12.66 6.20 8.18
C SER A 259 11.42 7.05 8.45
N GLY A 260 10.27 6.40 8.57
CA GLY A 260 9.03 7.01 9.05
C GLY A 260 8.70 6.61 10.46
#